data_AF-A0A965KTZ1-F1
#
_entry.id   AF-A0A965KTZ1-F1
#
_cell.length_a   1.000
_cell.length_b   1.000
_cell.length_c   1.000
_cell.angle_alpha   90.00
_cell.angle_beta   90.00
_cell.angle_gamma   90.00
#
_symmetry.space_group_name_H-M   'P 1'
#
loop_
_entity.id
_entity.type
_entity.pdbx_description
1 polymer ?
#
loop_
_entity_poly.entity_id
_entity_poly.type
_entity_poly.pdbx_seq_one_letter_code
_entity_poly.pdbx_strand_id
1 'polypeptide(L)'
;FTAEWAGAKWLFVSAENLALFKSNPEKYAPQYGGHCAWCVSEGCICGRPANGAFEVIEGKLYLFPAGNKGNYFGTKNAWWGTGGGPGRRIPNSDKHWPELKAKLEAQDNAGRGPLPIDSAGGGMNAIR
;
A
#
# COMPACT_ATOMS: atom_id res chain seq x y z
N PHE A 1 0.86 19.08 -5.59
CA PHE A 1 1.18 19.40 -4.18
C PHE A 1 1.87 18.20 -3.55
N THR A 2 2.77 18.39 -2.57
CA THR A 2 3.54 17.26 -1.97
C THR A 2 3.60 17.31 -0.45
N ALA A 3 3.74 16.16 0.21
CA ALA A 3 4.03 16.04 1.63
C ALA A 3 5.00 14.88 1.90
N GLU A 4 5.80 15.00 2.95
CA GLU A 4 6.58 13.89 3.49
C GLU A 4 5.87 13.33 4.71
N TRP A 5 5.59 12.03 4.70
CA TRP A 5 4.94 11.35 5.81
C TRP A 5 5.26 9.86 5.81
N ALA A 6 5.58 9.33 6.98
CA ALA A 6 6.02 7.94 7.20
C ALA A 6 7.18 7.49 6.29
N GLY A 7 8.19 8.34 6.13
CA GLY A 7 9.37 8.05 5.29
C GLY A 7 9.10 8.07 3.78
N ALA A 8 7.90 8.47 3.35
CA ALA A 8 7.51 8.50 1.95
C ALA A 8 7.11 9.90 1.48
N LYS A 9 7.34 10.18 0.18
CA LYS A 9 6.86 11.38 -0.50
C LYS A 9 5.48 11.14 -1.13
N TRP A 10 4.51 11.92 -0.70
CA TRP A 10 3.13 11.91 -1.14
C TRP A 10 2.88 13.02 -2.15
N LEU A 11 2.11 12.71 -3.20
CA LEU A 11 1.64 13.65 -4.20
C LEU A 11 0.12 13.80 -4.14
N PHE A 12 -0.34 15.02 -4.32
CA PHE A 12 -1.75 15.37 -4.32
C PHE A 12 -2.09 16.20 -5.54
N VAL A 13 -3.26 15.92 -6.13
CA VAL A 13 -3.76 16.62 -7.32
C VAL A 13 -4.21 18.04 -6.99
N SER A 14 -4.63 18.28 -5.75
CA SER A 14 -5.16 19.56 -5.27
C SER A 14 -4.57 19.94 -3.91
N ALA A 15 -4.64 21.23 -3.57
CA ALA A 15 -4.27 21.72 -2.25
C ALA A 15 -5.21 21.19 -1.16
N GLU A 16 -6.47 20.95 -1.52
CA GLU A 16 -7.49 20.40 -0.64
C GLU A 16 -7.18 18.94 -0.24
N ASN A 17 -6.78 18.09 -1.20
CA ASN A 17 -6.35 16.72 -0.91
C ASN A 17 -5.11 16.69 0.00
N LEU A 18 -4.18 17.63 -0.20
CA LEU A 18 -3.03 17.79 0.69
C LEU A 18 -3.47 18.18 2.11
N ALA A 19 -4.43 19.12 2.24
CA ALA A 19 -4.92 19.56 3.53
C ALA A 19 -5.68 18.46 4.29
N LEU A 20 -6.51 17.69 3.58
CA LEU A 20 -7.19 16.51 4.12
C LEU A 20 -6.20 15.44 4.58
N PHE A 21 -5.17 15.16 3.78
CA PHE A 21 -4.13 14.22 4.19
C PHE A 21 -3.37 14.71 5.42
N LYS A 22 -3.00 15.98 5.48
CA LYS A 22 -2.29 16.56 6.63
C LYS A 22 -3.13 16.55 7.91
N SER A 23 -4.45 16.65 7.82
CA SER A 23 -5.33 16.68 8.99
C SER A 23 -5.55 15.31 9.60
N ASN A 24 -5.53 14.23 8.80
CA ASN A 24 -5.61 12.86 9.30
C ASN A 24 -4.89 11.87 8.38
N PRO A 25 -3.55 11.85 8.39
CA PRO A 25 -2.78 11.07 7.42
C PRO A 25 -2.99 9.56 7.60
N GLU A 26 -3.23 9.10 8.82
CA GLU A 26 -3.51 7.69 9.12
C GLU A 26 -4.79 7.19 8.46
N LYS A 27 -5.80 8.05 8.31
CA LYS A 27 -7.06 7.72 7.62
C LYS A 27 -6.88 7.51 6.12
N TYR A 28 -5.91 8.19 5.52
CA TYR A 28 -5.67 8.15 4.08
C TYR A 28 -4.48 7.27 3.70
N ALA A 29 -3.68 6.86 4.69
CA ALA A 29 -2.56 5.97 4.49
C ALA A 29 -3.03 4.54 4.17
N PRO A 30 -2.41 3.85 3.20
CA PRO A 30 -2.58 2.43 3.03
C PRO A 30 -2.18 1.69 4.32
N GLN A 31 -3.01 0.73 4.71
CA GLN A 31 -2.82 -0.08 5.92
C GLN A 31 -1.44 -0.73 5.99
N TYR A 32 -0.88 -1.09 4.84
CA TYR A 32 0.43 -1.75 4.72
C TYR A 32 1.46 -0.91 3.97
N GLY A 33 1.51 0.41 4.22
CA GLY A 33 2.61 1.28 3.78
C GLY A 33 2.78 1.42 2.27
N GLY A 34 1.73 1.14 1.47
CA GLY A 34 1.78 1.17 0.01
C GLY A 34 1.99 -0.19 -0.65
N HIS A 35 2.11 -1.27 0.14
CA HIS A 35 2.25 -2.63 -0.37
C HIS A 35 0.90 -3.32 -0.61
N CYS A 36 0.93 -4.33 -1.49
CA CYS A 36 -0.23 -5.15 -1.80
C CYS A 36 -0.74 -5.91 -0.56
N ALA A 37 -2.00 -5.72 -0.19
CA ALA A 37 -2.62 -6.37 0.95
C ALA A 37 -2.61 -7.90 0.84
N TRP A 38 -2.74 -8.44 -0.38
CA TRP A 38 -2.64 -9.89 -0.61
C TRP A 38 -1.26 -10.43 -0.29
N CYS A 39 -0.20 -9.80 -0.78
CA CYS A 39 1.16 -10.29 -0.55
C CYS A 39 1.50 -10.25 0.93
N VAL A 40 1.11 -9.17 1.61
CA VAL A 40 1.28 -9.07 3.07
C VAL A 40 0.51 -10.20 3.78
N SER A 41 -0.68 -10.60 3.29
CA SER A 41 -1.44 -11.73 3.85
C SER A 41 -0.75 -13.09 3.68
N GLU A 42 0.17 -13.20 2.70
CA GLU A 42 0.98 -14.40 2.43
C GLU A 42 2.38 -14.30 3.09
N GLY A 43 2.63 -13.25 3.88
CA GLY A 43 3.92 -13.04 4.54
C GLY A 43 5.03 -12.57 3.60
N CYS A 44 4.70 -11.97 2.46
CA CYS A 44 5.68 -11.43 1.52
C CYS A 44 5.39 -9.98 1.12
N ILE A 45 6.41 -9.28 0.64
CA ILE A 45 6.27 -7.93 0.07
C ILE A 45 6.36 -8.05 -1.44
N CYS A 46 5.29 -7.64 -2.13
CA CYS A 46 5.30 -7.44 -3.57
C CYS A 46 5.56 -5.96 -3.87
N GLY A 47 6.16 -5.70 -5.04
CA GLY A 47 6.36 -4.35 -5.55
C GLY A 47 5.08 -3.53 -5.56
N ARG A 48 5.24 -2.21 -5.56
CA ARG A 48 4.13 -1.28 -5.44
C ARG A 48 3.16 -1.42 -6.62
N PRO A 49 1.84 -1.51 -6.38
CA PRO A 49 0.87 -1.58 -7.46
C PRO A 49 0.76 -0.21 -8.15
N ALA A 50 1.61 0.04 -9.16
CA ALA A 50 1.66 1.31 -9.89
C ALA A 50 0.34 1.64 -10.61
N ASN A 51 -0.44 0.62 -10.99
CA ASN A 51 -1.72 0.73 -11.68
C ASN A 51 -2.77 -0.20 -11.05
N GLY A 52 -2.86 -0.21 -9.73
CA GLY A 52 -3.67 -1.16 -8.96
C GLY A 52 -5.15 -0.80 -8.76
N ALA A 53 -5.91 -1.76 -8.23
CA ALA A 53 -7.17 -1.46 -7.56
C ALA A 53 -6.95 -1.15 -6.08
N PHE A 54 -7.88 -0.42 -5.48
CA PHE A 54 -7.93 -0.21 -4.04
C PHE A 54 -9.31 -0.53 -3.49
N GLU A 55 -9.36 -0.80 -2.19
CA GLU A 55 -10.59 -1.04 -1.44
C GLU A 55 -10.48 -0.31 -0.10
N VAL A 56 -11.56 0.33 0.34
CA VAL A 56 -11.65 0.88 1.69
C VAL A 56 -12.54 -0.03 2.52
N ILE A 57 -11.99 -0.63 3.57
CA ILE A 57 -12.72 -1.52 4.48
C ILE A 57 -12.54 -0.98 5.89
N GLU A 58 -13.65 -0.72 6.59
CA GLU A 58 -13.65 -0.16 7.95
C GLU A 58 -12.81 1.12 8.08
N GLY A 59 -12.80 1.95 7.04
CA GLY A 59 -12.03 3.20 7.00
C GLY A 59 -10.53 3.04 6.73
N LYS A 60 -10.04 1.81 6.49
CA LYS A 60 -8.65 1.51 6.14
C LYS A 60 -8.50 1.27 4.64
N LEU A 61 -7.44 1.80 4.05
CA LEU A 61 -7.15 1.68 2.63
C LEU A 61 -6.28 0.44 2.33
N TYR A 62 -6.76 -0.44 1.46
CA TYR A 62 -6.07 -1.65 1.02
C TYR A 62 -5.75 -1.57 -0.48
N LEU A 63 -4.53 -1.93 -0.86
CA LEU A 63 -4.05 -1.85 -2.24
C LEU A 63 -3.89 -3.24 -2.86
N PHE A 64 -4.19 -3.34 -4.15
CA PHE A 64 -4.11 -4.56 -4.94
C PHE A 64 -3.46 -4.25 -6.31
N PRO A 65 -2.54 -5.07 -6.83
CA PRO A 65 -2.00 -4.89 -8.18
C PRO A 65 -3.10 -5.08 -9.22
N ALA A 66 -3.00 -4.45 -10.39
CA ALA A 66 -3.88 -4.79 -11.50
C ALA A 66 -3.78 -6.30 -11.79
N GLY A 67 -4.92 -6.92 -12.08
CA GLY A 67 -4.93 -8.26 -12.67
C GLY A 67 -4.33 -8.27 -14.07
N ASN A 68 -4.03 -9.47 -14.59
CA ASN A 68 -3.48 -9.64 -15.93
C ASN A 68 -4.39 -9.05 -17.02
N LYS A 69 -3.77 -8.54 -18.09
CA LYS A 69 -4.42 -8.05 -19.33
C LYS A 69 -5.52 -6.98 -19.13
N GLY A 70 -5.25 -5.96 -18.32
CA GLY A 70 -6.15 -4.80 -18.19
C GLY A 70 -7.35 -5.01 -17.25
N ASN A 71 -7.42 -6.13 -16.52
CA ASN A 71 -8.39 -6.30 -15.47
C ASN A 71 -7.90 -5.64 -14.17
N TYR A 72 -8.15 -4.35 -14.02
CA TYR A 72 -7.78 -3.56 -12.84
C TYR A 72 -8.29 -4.18 -11.53
N PHE A 73 -9.44 -4.84 -11.55
CA PHE A 73 -10.07 -5.44 -10.36
C PHE A 73 -9.74 -6.92 -10.18
N GLY A 74 -8.92 -7.55 -11.01
CA GLY A 74 -8.78 -9.02 -11.01
C GLY A 74 -8.31 -9.60 -9.67
N THR A 75 -7.26 -9.01 -9.08
CA THR A 75 -6.73 -9.42 -7.76
C THR A 75 -7.67 -9.04 -6.62
N LYS A 76 -8.33 -7.87 -6.71
CA LYS A 76 -9.36 -7.43 -5.76
C LYS A 76 -10.57 -8.38 -5.77
N ASN A 77 -11.05 -8.76 -6.94
CA ASN A 77 -12.17 -9.68 -7.12
C ASN A 77 -11.79 -11.09 -6.69
N ALA A 78 -10.57 -11.54 -6.99
CA ALA A 78 -10.03 -12.76 -6.44
C ALA A 78 -9.98 -12.70 -4.91
N TRP A 79 -9.67 -11.53 -4.34
CA TRP A 79 -9.56 -11.37 -2.89
C TRP A 79 -10.90 -11.62 -2.21
N TRP A 80 -11.97 -11.02 -2.72
CA TRP A 80 -13.34 -11.26 -2.29
C TRP A 80 -13.87 -12.65 -2.62
N GLY A 81 -13.48 -13.21 -3.77
CA GLY A 81 -13.89 -14.54 -4.21
C GLY A 81 -13.02 -15.65 -3.61
N THR A 82 -12.14 -16.22 -4.44
CA THR A 82 -11.32 -17.40 -4.09
C THR A 82 -10.31 -17.15 -2.97
N GLY A 83 -9.99 -15.88 -2.70
CA GLY A 83 -9.07 -15.43 -1.67
C GLY A 83 -9.62 -15.55 -0.25
N GLY A 84 -10.90 -15.86 -0.06
CA GLY A 84 -11.54 -15.97 1.25
C GLY A 84 -11.90 -14.63 1.90
N GLY A 85 -11.84 -13.54 1.13
CA GLY A 85 -12.32 -12.22 1.53
C GLY A 85 -11.45 -11.50 2.56
N PRO A 86 -11.85 -10.26 2.91
CA PRO A 86 -11.17 -9.48 3.93
C PRO A 86 -11.15 -10.17 5.30
N GLY A 87 -12.21 -10.91 5.67
CA GLY A 87 -12.30 -11.60 6.95
C GLY A 87 -11.19 -12.62 7.22
N ARG A 88 -10.68 -13.28 6.17
CA ARG A 88 -9.51 -14.17 6.29
C ARG A 88 -8.19 -13.43 6.14
N ARG A 89 -8.14 -12.50 5.21
CA ARG A 89 -6.90 -11.94 4.69
C ARG A 89 -6.38 -10.78 5.53
N ILE A 90 -7.26 -9.94 6.06
CA ILE A 90 -6.87 -8.83 6.93
C ILE A 90 -6.19 -9.36 8.20
N PRO A 91 -6.74 -10.35 8.94
CA PRO A 91 -6.05 -10.88 10.12
C PRO A 91 -4.67 -11.50 9.79
N ASN A 92 -4.55 -12.17 8.65
CA ASN A 92 -3.26 -12.72 8.21
C ASN A 92 -2.26 -11.61 7.90
N SER A 93 -2.69 -10.59 7.16
CA SER A 93 -1.84 -9.44 6.84
C SER A 93 -1.42 -8.71 8.11
N ASP A 94 -2.35 -8.44 9.04
CA ASP A 94 -2.06 -7.78 10.32
C ASP A 94 -1.10 -8.60 11.18
N LYS A 95 -1.17 -9.94 11.11
CA LYS A 95 -0.22 -10.85 11.77
C LYS A 95 1.19 -10.74 11.17
N HIS A 96 1.31 -10.65 9.85
CA HIS A 96 2.61 -10.61 9.17
C HIS A 96 3.23 -9.21 9.11
N TRP A 97 2.40 -8.17 9.16
CA TRP A 97 2.82 -6.80 8.93
C TRP A 97 3.90 -6.28 9.88
N PRO A 98 3.86 -6.52 11.21
CA PRO A 98 4.90 -6.04 12.12
C PRO A 98 6.30 -6.57 11.77
N GLU A 99 6.40 -7.86 11.43
CA GLU A 99 7.67 -8.49 11.05
C GLU A 99 8.17 -7.97 9.70
N LEU A 100 7.27 -7.86 8.71
CA LEU A 100 7.61 -7.35 7.40
C LEU A 100 8.05 -5.88 7.48
N LYS A 101 7.33 -5.05 8.23
CA LYS A 101 7.67 -3.65 8.45
C LYS A 101 9.04 -3.51 9.11
N ALA A 102 9.32 -4.27 10.17
CA ALA A 102 10.64 -4.26 10.82
C ALA A 102 11.76 -4.68 9.87
N LYS A 103 11.51 -5.67 8.99
CA LYS A 103 12.47 -6.07 7.93
C LYS A 103 12.71 -4.96 6.91
N LEU A 104 11.66 -4.24 6.50
CA LEU A 104 11.78 -3.09 5.58
C LEU A 104 12.61 -1.97 6.21
N GLU A 105 12.31 -1.60 7.46
CA GLU A 105 13.02 -0.55 8.20
C GLU A 105 14.48 -0.94 8.48
N ALA A 106 14.75 -2.20 8.82
CA ALA A 106 16.12 -2.68 9.00
C ALA A 106 16.94 -2.68 7.70
N GLN A 107 16.29 -2.92 6.55
CA GLN A 107 16.96 -2.86 5.25
C GLN A 107 17.30 -1.43 4.84
N ASP A 108 16.44 -0.47 5.13
CA ASP A 108 16.68 0.96 4.91
C ASP A 108 17.84 1.48 5.78
N ASN A 109 17.83 1.15 7.08
CA ASN A 109 18.88 1.52 8.04
C ASN A 109 20.25 0.87 7.76
N ALA A 110 20.30 -0.22 7.00
CA ALA A 110 21.54 -0.90 6.63
C ALA A 110 22.31 -0.22 5.48
N GLY A 111 21.91 1.00 5.09
CA GLY A 111 22.61 1.76 4.05
C GLY A 111 22.47 1.18 2.64
N ARG A 112 21.53 0.24 2.44
CA ARG A 112 21.18 -0.29 1.10
C ARG A 112 20.28 0.65 0.30
N GLY A 113 20.09 1.88 0.80
CA GLY A 113 19.02 2.77 0.38
C GLY A 113 17.66 2.20 0.81
N PRO A 114 16.59 3.01 0.75
CA PRO A 114 15.26 2.46 0.90
C PRO A 114 15.11 1.31 -0.10
N LEU A 115 14.58 0.16 0.34
CA LEU A 115 14.04 -0.80 -0.63
C LEU A 115 13.14 -0.03 -1.61
N PRO A 116 13.06 -0.40 -2.90
CA PRO A 116 12.43 0.40 -3.93
C PRO A 116 11.00 0.84 -3.60
N ILE A 117 10.87 1.94 -2.86
CA ILE A 117 9.84 2.92 -3.09
C ILE A 117 10.26 3.81 -4.26
N ASP A 118 11.55 3.81 -4.62
CA ASP A 118 12.19 4.68 -5.61
C ASP A 118 12.89 3.94 -6.77
N SER A 119 13.37 2.71 -6.57
CA SER A 119 14.29 2.03 -7.49
C SER A 119 13.58 1.29 -8.64
N ALA A 120 12.25 1.39 -8.70
CA ALA A 120 11.46 1.18 -9.92
C ALA A 120 10.84 2.52 -10.35
N GLY A 121 11.67 3.53 -10.66
CA GLY A 121 11.24 4.78 -11.29
C GLY A 121 10.07 5.49 -10.61
N GLY A 122 10.32 6.25 -9.54
CA GLY A 122 9.39 7.27 -9.06
C GLY A 122 8.09 6.74 -8.41
N GLY A 123 8.17 6.22 -7.19
CA GLY A 123 6.98 5.84 -6.42
C GLY A 123 6.31 7.03 -5.75
N MET A 124 5.50 7.77 -6.48
CA MET A 124 4.65 8.87 -5.99
C MET A 124 3.37 8.31 -5.34
N ASN A 125 3.13 8.44 -4.03
CA ASN A 125 1.81 8.15 -3.43
C ASN A 125 0.81 9.22 -3.87
N ALA A 126 0.08 8.97 -4.96
CA ALA A 126 -0.88 9.91 -5.51
C ALA A 126 -2.26 9.68 -4.86
N ILE A 127 -2.70 10.63 -4.03
CA ILE A 127 -4.11 10.73 -3.64
C ILE A 127 -4.81 11.53 -4.73
N ARG A 128 -5.58 10.84 -5.58
CA ARG A 128 -6.44 11.45 -6.59
C ARG A 128 -7.69 12.05 -5.96
#